data_AF-A0A950Z1K2-F1
#
_entry.id   AF-A0A950Z1K2-F1
#
_cell.length_a   1.000
_cell.length_b   1.000
_cell.length_c   1.000
_cell.angle_alpha   90.00
_cell.angle_beta   90.00
_cell.angle_gamma   90.00
#
_symmetry.space_group_name_H-M   'P 1'
#
loop_
_entity.id
_entity.type
_entity.pdbx_description
1 polymer ?
#
loop_
_entity_poly.entity_id
_entity_poly.type
_entity_poly.pdbx_seq_one_letter_code
_entity_poly.pdbx_strand_id
1 'polypeptide(L)' 'MSTRTDGRPANQLRNTKITADYLMTAEGSVLIEAGNTRVLCAATVED' A
#
# COMPACT_ATOMS: atom_id res chain seq x y z
N MET A 1 -21.88 -11.98 -15.15
CA MET A 1 -21.09 -11.55 -13.98
C MET A 1 -20.44 -10.23 -14.34
N SER A 2 -20.83 -9.13 -13.69
CA SER A 2 -20.25 -7.82 -14.00
C SER A 2 -18.85 -7.74 -13.39
N THR A 3 -17.83 -7.84 -14.24
CA THR A 3 -16.43 -7.58 -13.87
C THR A 3 -16.25 -6.09 -13.56
N ARG A 4 -15.42 -5.76 -12.56
CA ARG A 4 -15.11 -4.36 -12.23
C ARG A 4 -14.42 -3.68 -13.43
N THR A 5 -14.31 -2.35 -13.41
CA THR A 5 -13.70 -1.54 -14.49
C THR A 5 -12.28 -1.94 -14.89
N ASP A 6 -11.55 -2.62 -14.00
CA ASP A 6 -10.20 -3.13 -14.21
C ASP A 6 -10.15 -4.66 -14.43
N GLY A 7 -11.29 -5.28 -14.76
CA GLY A 7 -11.39 -6.71 -15.09
C GLY A 7 -11.35 -7.66 -13.88
N ARG A 8 -11.18 -7.15 -12.66
CA ARG A 8 -11.12 -7.98 -11.44
C ARG A 8 -12.52 -8.44 -10.98
N PRO A 9 -12.66 -9.64 -10.40
CA PRO A 9 -13.87 -10.07 -9.72
C PRO A 9 -14.06 -9.26 -8.43
N ALA A 10 -15.30 -9.26 -7.91
CA ALA A 10 -15.69 -8.42 -6.78
C ALA A 10 -14.85 -8.69 -5.50
N ASN A 11 -14.36 -9.91 -5.33
CA ASN A 11 -13.61 -10.38 -4.17
C ASN A 11 -12.08 -10.37 -4.34
N GLN A 12 -11.55 -9.91 -5.48
CA GLN A 12 -10.09 -9.79 -5.66
C GLN A 12 -9.62 -8.39 -5.27
N LEU A 13 -8.50 -8.32 -4.55
CA LEU A 13 -7.79 -7.07 -4.23
C LEU A 13 -7.08 -6.49 -5.45
N ARG A 14 -6.71 -5.19 -5.41
CA ARG A 14 -5.87 -4.59 -6.45
C ARG A 14 -4.47 -5.21 -6.36
N ASN A 15 -3.65 -5.05 -7.40
CA ASN A 15 -2.24 -5.40 -7.26
C ASN A 15 -1.63 -4.56 -6.13
N THR A 16 -1.18 -5.23 -5.06
CA THR A 16 -0.68 -4.59 -3.85
C THR A 16 0.77 -4.96 -3.62
N LYS A 17 1.64 -3.95 -3.51
CA LYS A 17 3.05 -4.09 -3.15
C LYS A 17 3.31 -3.34 -1.85
N ILE A 18 4.03 -3.98 -0.94
CA ILE A 18 4.44 -3.41 0.34
C ILE A 18 5.97 -3.41 0.36
N THR A 19 6.55 -2.22 0.56
CA THR A 19 8.00 -2.04 0.68
C THR A 19 8.28 -1.46 2.06
N ALA A 20 8.82 -2.28 2.96
CA ALA A 20 9.24 -1.84 4.29
C ALA A 20 10.55 -1.03 4.22
N ASP A 21 10.86 -0.33 5.30
CA ASP A 21 12.08 0.48 5.48
C ASP A 21 12.31 1.47 4.34
N TYR A 22 11.21 2.07 3.85
CA TYR A 22 11.23 2.92 2.67
C TYR A 22 11.91 4.28 2.92
N LEU A 23 11.74 4.83 4.13
CA LEU A 23 12.38 6.07 4.57
C LEU A 23 13.55 5.74 5.49
N MET A 24 14.73 6.20 5.10
CA MET A 24 15.95 6.02 5.90
C MET A 24 15.95 6.81 7.22
N THR A 25 15.08 7.83 7.34
CA THR A 25 15.03 8.73 8.49
C THR A 25 13.95 8.39 9.52
N ALA A 26 13.00 7.52 9.18
CA ALA A 26 11.91 7.15 10.07
C ALA A 26 12.29 5.87 10.83
N GLU A 27 11.95 5.80 12.11
CA GLU A 27 12.19 4.59 12.93
C GLU A 27 11.42 3.38 12.39
N GLY A 28 10.20 3.62 11.89
CA GLY A 28 9.45 2.66 11.08
C GLY A 28 8.88 3.34 9.85
N SER A 29 9.00 2.71 8.68
CA SER A 29 8.36 3.21 7.47
C SER A 29 7.96 2.14 6.48
N VAL A 30 6.88 2.40 5.75
CA VAL A 30 6.36 1.49 4.72
C VAL A 30 5.76 2.30 3.57
N LEU A 31 6.10 1.92 2.35
CA LEU A 31 5.38 2.33 1.14
C LEU A 31 4.40 1.22 0.71
N ILE A 32 3.11 1.56 0.66
CA ILE A 32 2.04 0.66 0.21
C ILE A 32 1.51 1.18 -1.13
N GLU A 33 1.61 0.35 -2.16
CA GLU A 33 1.09 0.63 -3.50
C GLU A 33 -0.07 -0.31 -3.78
N ALA A 34 -1.28 0.21 -4.01
CA ALA A 34 -2.49 -0.56 -4.30
C ALA A 34 -3.12 -0.07 -5.62
N GLY A 35 -2.75 -0.71 -6.72
CA GLY A 35 -3.00 -0.18 -8.07
C GLY A 35 -2.38 1.21 -8.21
N ASN A 36 -3.19 2.22 -8.54
CA ASN A 36 -2.73 3.60 -8.69
C ASN A 36 -2.67 4.39 -7.37
N THR A 37 -3.08 3.80 -6.24
CA THR A 37 -3.02 4.44 -4.93
C THR A 37 -1.65 4.17 -4.31
N ARG A 38 -0.99 5.22 -3.82
CA ARG A 38 0.25 5.11 -3.04
C ARG A 38 0.06 5.75 -1.67
N VAL A 39 0.41 5.02 -0.62
CA VAL A 39 0.35 5.48 0.77
C VAL A 39 1.73 5.31 1.38
N LEU A 40 2.26 6.38 1.95
CA LEU A 40 3.49 6.38 2.72
C LEU A 40 3.15 6.46 4.20
N CYS A 41 3.64 5.52 4.98
CA CYS A 41 3.57 5.54 6.43
C CYS A 41 4.97 5.80 7.01
N ALA A 42 5.06 6.74 7.93
CA ALA A 42 6.21 6.99 8.77
C ALA A 42 5.73 6.96 10.23
N ALA A 43 6.39 6.17 11.06
CA ALA A 43 6.12 6.05 12.48
C ALA A 43 7.36 6.46 13.27
N THR A 44 7.12 7.09 14.42
CA THR A 44 8.13 7.51 15.40
C THR A 44 7.61 7.15 16.79
N VAL A 45 8.50 6.88 17.73
CA VAL A 45 8.18 6.66 19.14
C VAL A 45 8.52 7.94 19.91
N GLU A 46 7.62 8.36 20.80
CA GLU A 46 7.82 9.44 21.76
C GLU A 46 7.48 8.90 23.16
N ASP A 47 8.25 9.33 24.18
CA ASP A 47 8.08 8.94 25.60
C ASP A 47 7.00 9.75 26.33
#